data_AF-A0A348AJE5-F1
#
_entry.id   AF-A0A348AJE5-F1
#
_cell.length_a   1.000
_cell.length_b   1.000
_cell.length_c   1.000
_cell.angle_alpha   90.00
_cell.angle_beta   90.00
_cell.angle_gamma   90.00
#
_symmetry.space_group_name_H-M   'P 1'
#
loop_
_entity.id
_entity.type
_entity.pdbx_description
1 polymer ?
#
loop_
_entity_poly.entity_id
_entity_poly.type
_entity_poly.pdbx_seq_one_letter_code
_entity_poly.pdbx_strand_id
1 'polypeptide(L)'
;MAGKEIIYIYHNTIDALGDKQATESKVFEACETAISELTGIVKIIVNDLSGINIFITADHGFLYTYHPLAESQKISRQTFDGEVYELGRRYALVSPQTTAEYLLPVKTEWEVGGVPMKGYAPQDTVRIKVQGGGENYVHGGISLQEMVVPVIVYKGMRSGYKQYVEVQNPGRIHPQGLYDGR
;
A
#
# COMPACT_ATOMS: atom_id res chain seq x y z
N MET A 1 0.71 8.43 -26.84
CA MET A 1 -0.41 9.06 -26.10
C MET A 1 -1.52 9.63 -27.01
N ALA A 2 -1.31 9.76 -28.33
CA ALA A 2 -2.29 10.41 -29.20
C ALA A 2 -3.68 9.73 -29.15
N GLY A 3 -4.73 10.54 -28.98
CA GLY A 3 -6.13 10.10 -28.99
C GLY A 3 -6.66 9.53 -27.67
N LYS A 4 -5.88 9.46 -26.60
CA LYS A 4 -6.34 9.06 -25.26
C LYS A 4 -6.35 10.27 -24.32
N GLU A 5 -7.47 10.48 -23.62
CA GLU A 5 -7.61 11.56 -22.65
C GLU A 5 -7.00 11.22 -21.30
N ILE A 6 -7.00 9.94 -20.92
CA ILE A 6 -6.48 9.42 -19.65
C ILE A 6 -5.65 8.16 -19.94
N ILE A 7 -4.51 8.04 -19.27
CA ILE A 7 -3.61 6.88 -19.36
C ILE A 7 -3.29 6.43 -17.94
N TYR A 8 -3.51 5.15 -17.67
CA TYR A 8 -3.14 4.50 -16.40
C TYR A 8 -1.84 3.73 -16.59
N ILE A 9 -0.93 3.86 -15.63
CA ILE A 9 0.33 3.12 -15.57
C ILE A 9 0.33 2.34 -14.27
N TYR A 10 0.50 1.03 -14.38
CA TYR A 10 0.64 0.14 -13.23
C TYR A 10 2.11 -0.09 -12.92
N HIS A 11 2.45 -0.10 -11.63
CA HIS A 11 3.80 -0.32 -11.11
C HIS A 11 3.71 -1.15 -9.83
N ASN A 12 4.56 -2.19 -9.70
CA ASN A 12 4.37 -3.25 -8.70
C ASN A 12 5.66 -3.67 -7.98
N THR A 13 6.71 -2.86 -8.03
CA THR A 13 8.03 -3.29 -7.52
C THR A 13 7.99 -3.60 -6.02
N ILE A 14 7.20 -2.85 -5.24
CA ILE A 14 7.11 -3.01 -3.79
C ILE A 14 6.47 -4.36 -3.44
N ASP A 15 5.23 -4.62 -3.86
CA ASP A 15 4.52 -5.89 -3.54
C ASP A 15 5.21 -7.11 -4.15
N ALA A 16 5.72 -7.00 -5.38
CA ALA A 16 6.40 -8.12 -6.05
C ALA A 16 7.60 -8.66 -5.26
N LEU A 17 8.22 -7.82 -4.42
CA LEU A 17 9.28 -8.18 -3.50
C LEU A 17 8.76 -8.44 -2.09
N GLY A 18 7.80 -7.62 -1.61
CA GLY A 18 7.21 -7.70 -0.28
C GLY A 18 6.49 -9.01 -0.01
N ASP A 19 5.66 -9.49 -0.93
CA ASP A 19 4.80 -10.65 -0.69
C ASP A 19 5.54 -12.00 -0.60
N LYS A 20 6.78 -12.03 -1.08
CA LYS A 20 7.58 -13.24 -1.15
C LYS A 20 8.50 -13.33 0.06
N GLN A 21 8.36 -14.41 0.82
CA GLN A 21 9.20 -14.71 1.98
C GLN A 21 10.71 -14.57 1.70
N ALA A 22 11.17 -14.94 0.50
CA ALA A 22 12.58 -14.87 0.14
C ALA A 22 13.11 -13.44 -0.07
N THR A 23 12.23 -12.46 -0.28
CA THR A 23 12.60 -11.07 -0.63
C THR A 23 11.93 -10.01 0.23
N GLU A 24 11.01 -10.37 1.13
CA GLU A 24 10.25 -9.40 1.94
C GLU A 24 11.14 -8.49 2.79
N SER A 25 12.32 -8.97 3.20
CA SER A 25 13.31 -8.17 3.93
C SER A 25 13.94 -7.03 3.12
N LYS A 26 13.78 -7.05 1.79
CA LYS A 26 14.26 -6.03 0.86
C LYS A 26 13.23 -4.97 0.52
N VAL A 27 12.06 -4.95 1.19
CA VAL A 27 10.98 -4.00 0.87
C VAL A 27 11.44 -2.52 0.87
N PHE A 28 12.37 -2.14 1.75
CA PHE A 28 12.90 -0.78 1.77
C PHE A 28 13.75 -0.48 0.53
N GLU A 29 14.57 -1.44 0.07
CA GLU A 29 15.28 -1.32 -1.22
C GLU A 29 14.29 -1.27 -2.39
N ALA A 30 13.19 -2.01 -2.30
CA ALA A 30 12.11 -1.99 -3.29
C ALA A 30 11.42 -0.62 -3.35
N CYS A 31 11.25 0.06 -2.21
CA CYS A 31 10.72 1.42 -2.15
C CYS A 31 11.64 2.41 -2.87
N GLU A 32 12.95 2.38 -2.59
CA GLU A 32 13.93 3.22 -3.28
C GLU A 32 13.96 2.95 -4.79
N THR A 33 13.88 1.67 -5.16
CA THR A 33 13.80 1.25 -6.57
C THR A 33 12.55 1.80 -7.24
N ALA A 34 11.38 1.66 -6.59
CA ALA A 34 10.12 2.18 -7.09
C ALA A 34 10.14 3.70 -7.29
N ILE A 35 10.72 4.45 -6.35
CA ILE A 35 10.89 5.91 -6.48
C ILE A 35 11.75 6.25 -7.69
N SER A 36 12.87 5.54 -7.89
CA SER A 36 13.75 5.74 -9.04
C SER A 36 13.04 5.44 -10.37
N GLU A 37 12.33 4.32 -10.45
CA GLU A 37 11.57 3.89 -11.62
C GLU A 37 10.44 4.87 -11.96
N LEU A 38 9.61 5.24 -10.97
CA LEU A 38 8.54 6.23 -11.13
C LEU A 38 9.09 7.59 -11.56
N THR A 39 10.23 8.02 -11.00
CA THR A 39 10.91 9.25 -11.43
C THR A 39 11.34 9.18 -12.89
N GLY A 40 11.87 8.04 -13.34
CA GLY A 40 12.21 7.79 -14.73
C GLY A 40 10.99 7.86 -15.65
N ILE A 41 9.89 7.21 -15.26
CA ILE A 41 8.62 7.22 -15.99
C ILE A 41 8.10 8.67 -16.13
N VAL A 42 8.08 9.44 -15.05
CA VAL A 42 7.66 10.86 -15.08
C VAL A 42 8.50 11.67 -16.06
N LYS A 43 9.83 11.50 -16.05
CA LYS A 43 10.72 12.20 -16.99
C LYS A 43 10.40 11.88 -18.44
N ILE A 44 10.18 10.61 -18.77
CA ILE A 44 9.79 10.18 -20.13
C ILE A 44 8.45 10.81 -20.52
N ILE A 45 7.45 10.77 -19.63
CA ILE A 45 6.13 11.36 -19.89
C ILE A 45 6.24 12.85 -20.22
N VAL A 46 7.00 13.61 -19.44
CA VAL A 46 7.09 15.07 -19.57
C VAL A 46 7.92 15.50 -20.78
N ASN A 47 9.08 14.86 -20.97
CA ASN A 47 10.06 15.26 -21.98
C ASN A 47 9.72 14.71 -23.36
N ASP A 48 9.32 13.43 -23.43
CA ASP A 48 9.20 12.73 -24.71
C ASP A 48 7.74 12.62 -25.16
N LEU A 49 6.80 12.56 -24.21
CA LEU A 49 5.37 12.35 -24.49
C LEU A 49 4.51 13.60 -24.29
N SER A 50 5.12 14.72 -23.87
CA SER A 50 4.44 16.00 -23.60
C SER A 50 3.25 15.90 -22.63
N GLY A 51 3.31 14.96 -21.69
CA GLY A 51 2.36 14.86 -20.59
C GLY A 51 2.53 16.00 -19.60
N ILE A 52 1.42 16.59 -19.16
CA ILE A 52 1.43 17.78 -18.29
C ILE A 52 0.88 17.45 -16.90
N ASN A 53 -0.29 16.84 -16.80
CA ASN A 53 -0.94 16.53 -15.53
C ASN A 53 -0.69 15.06 -15.18
N ILE A 54 0.11 14.81 -14.15
CA ILE A 54 0.46 13.46 -13.69
C ILE A 54 0.02 13.34 -12.24
N PHE A 55 -0.72 12.27 -11.95
CA PHE A 55 -1.12 11.87 -10.61
C PHE A 55 -0.44 10.55 -10.30
N ILE A 56 0.23 10.47 -9.15
CA ILE A 56 0.91 9.27 -8.68
C ILE A 56 0.33 8.95 -7.30
N THR A 57 -0.14 7.73 -7.13
CA THR A 57 -0.70 7.25 -5.86
C THR A 57 -0.45 5.76 -5.71
N ALA A 58 -0.84 5.22 -4.56
CA ALA A 58 -0.88 3.79 -4.29
C ALA A 58 -2.32 3.42 -3.94
N ASP A 59 -2.67 2.16 -4.10
CA ASP A 59 -3.93 1.57 -3.63
C ASP A 59 -3.90 1.28 -2.13
N HIS A 60 -2.74 0.88 -1.61
CA HIS A 60 -2.50 0.74 -0.17
C HIS A 60 -1.03 1.03 0.18
N GLY A 61 -0.78 1.24 1.47
CA GLY A 61 0.56 1.06 2.04
C GLY A 61 0.72 -0.34 2.65
N PHE A 62 1.70 -0.50 3.53
CA PHE A 62 2.04 -1.79 4.10
C PHE A 62 2.54 -1.67 5.54
N LEU A 63 2.53 -2.79 6.25
CA LEU A 63 3.23 -2.97 7.51
C LEU A 63 4.42 -3.88 7.30
N TYR A 64 5.57 -3.48 7.85
CA TYR A 64 6.76 -4.31 7.88
C TYR A 64 7.25 -4.55 9.31
N THR A 65 7.56 -5.80 9.66
CA THR A 65 8.18 -6.18 10.93
C THR A 65 9.47 -6.95 10.65
N TYR A 66 10.61 -6.49 11.17
CA TYR A 66 11.88 -7.17 10.91
C TYR A 66 11.95 -8.59 11.48
N HIS A 67 11.41 -8.79 12.68
CA HIS A 67 11.25 -10.10 13.29
C HIS A 67 9.83 -10.64 13.05
N PRO A 68 9.67 -11.96 12.83
CA PRO A 68 8.36 -12.58 12.78
C PRO A 68 7.57 -12.31 14.05
N LEU A 69 6.25 -12.16 13.92
CA LEU A 69 5.37 -12.00 15.08
C LEU A 69 5.36 -13.26 15.94
N ALA A 70 5.26 -13.07 17.26
CA ALA A 70 5.02 -14.18 18.17
C ALA A 70 3.64 -14.81 17.88
N GLU A 71 3.49 -16.10 18.20
CA GLU A 71 2.22 -16.82 17.98
C GLU A 71 1.04 -16.18 18.74
N SER A 72 1.30 -15.51 19.87
CA SER A 72 0.31 -14.74 20.64
C SER A 72 -0.20 -13.48 19.92
N GLN A 73 0.54 -12.99 18.92
CA GLN A 73 0.18 -11.85 18.09
C GLN A 73 -0.45 -12.28 16.75
N LYS A 74 -0.80 -13.57 16.64
CA LYS A 74 -1.40 -14.14 15.45
C LYS A 74 -2.77 -14.75 15.78
N ILE A 75 -3.75 -14.46 14.93
CA ILE A 75 -5.12 -14.99 15.02
C ILE A 75 -5.22 -16.19 14.07
N SER A 76 -5.80 -17.29 14.55
CA SER A 76 -5.92 -18.51 13.76
C SER A 76 -7.30 -18.63 13.10
N ARG A 77 -7.41 -19.53 12.11
CA ARG A 77 -8.68 -19.82 11.42
C ARG A 77 -9.82 -20.23 12.39
N GLN A 78 -9.47 -20.78 13.55
CA GLN A 78 -10.40 -21.22 14.60
C GLN A 78 -11.13 -20.05 15.29
N THR A 79 -10.65 -18.82 15.13
CA THR A 79 -11.33 -17.62 15.66
C THR A 79 -12.62 -17.30 14.91
N PHE A 80 -12.79 -17.84 13.70
CA PHE A 80 -13.98 -17.63 12.88
C PHE A 80 -14.97 -18.78 13.12
N ASP A 81 -16.16 -18.43 13.61
CA ASP A 81 -17.30 -19.33 13.71
C ASP A 81 -18.21 -19.11 12.49
N GLY A 82 -18.11 -20.03 11.52
CA GLY A 82 -18.84 -19.97 10.26
C GLY A 82 -17.95 -20.13 9.02
N GLU A 83 -18.56 -19.89 7.87
CA GLU A 83 -17.93 -20.03 6.56
C GLU A 83 -17.01 -18.84 6.26
N VAL A 84 -15.79 -19.13 5.80
CA VAL A 84 -14.81 -18.13 5.38
C VAL A 84 -14.55 -18.34 3.90
N TYR A 85 -14.74 -17.30 3.11
CA TYR A 85 -14.54 -17.30 1.67
C TYR A 85 -13.07 -17.06 1.33
N GLU A 86 -12.43 -16.11 2.03
CA GLU A 86 -11.04 -15.73 1.77
C GLU A 86 -10.36 -15.23 3.05
N LEU A 87 -9.07 -15.55 3.18
CA LEU A 87 -8.21 -15.02 4.23
C LEU A 87 -6.95 -14.41 3.61
N GLY A 88 -6.73 -13.13 3.90
CA GLY A 88 -5.40 -12.52 3.87
C GLY A 88 -4.79 -12.48 5.27
N ARG A 89 -3.53 -12.04 5.36
CA ARG A 89 -2.89 -11.81 6.67
C ARG A 89 -3.53 -10.66 7.45
N ARG A 90 -4.24 -9.77 6.75
CA ARG A 90 -4.78 -8.50 7.26
C ARG A 90 -6.26 -8.29 6.98
N TYR A 91 -6.93 -9.26 6.37
CA TYR A 91 -8.36 -9.23 6.16
C TYR A 91 -8.93 -10.64 6.10
N ALA A 92 -10.24 -10.74 6.27
CA ALA A 92 -11.02 -11.93 5.99
C ALA A 92 -12.33 -11.54 5.32
N LEU A 93 -12.73 -12.30 4.31
CA LEU A 93 -14.05 -12.22 3.69
C LEU A 93 -14.82 -13.49 4.05
N VAL A 94 -16.02 -13.33 4.60
CA VAL A 94 -16.76 -14.41 5.23
C VAL A 94 -18.26 -14.32 4.95
N SER A 95 -19.00 -15.40 5.22
CA SER A 95 -20.46 -15.34 5.14
C SER A 95 -21.04 -14.30 6.11
N PRO A 96 -22.19 -13.68 5.83
CA PRO A 96 -22.77 -12.66 6.72
C PRO A 96 -23.05 -13.16 8.14
N GLN A 97 -23.28 -14.47 8.30
CA GLN A 97 -23.55 -15.13 9.57
C GLN A 97 -22.27 -15.43 10.37
N THR A 98 -21.10 -15.38 9.73
CA THR A 98 -19.82 -15.72 10.36
C THR A 98 -19.43 -14.66 11.39
N THR A 99 -19.13 -15.11 12.61
CA THR A 99 -18.59 -14.28 13.68
C THR A 99 -17.09 -14.51 13.85
N ALA A 100 -16.34 -13.48 14.17
CA ALA A 100 -14.93 -13.60 14.53
C ALA A 100 -14.63 -12.73 15.75
N GLU A 101 -14.23 -13.36 16.85
CA GLU A 101 -13.83 -12.64 18.05
C GLU A 101 -12.49 -11.92 17.83
N TYR A 102 -12.26 -10.81 18.54
CA TYR A 102 -11.00 -10.03 18.52
C TYR A 102 -10.63 -9.34 17.19
N LEU A 103 -11.36 -9.62 16.10
CA LEU A 103 -11.24 -8.90 14.83
C LEU A 103 -12.28 -7.78 14.75
N LEU A 104 -11.93 -6.70 14.06
CA LEU A 104 -12.86 -5.62 13.79
C LEU A 104 -13.77 -6.00 12.62
N PRO A 105 -15.10 -6.00 12.79
CA PRO A 105 -16.00 -6.18 11.67
C PRO A 105 -15.91 -4.97 10.75
N VAL A 106 -15.64 -5.23 9.47
CA VAL A 106 -15.71 -4.23 8.41
C VAL A 106 -17.09 -4.38 7.79
N LYS A 107 -17.90 -3.33 7.90
CA LYS A 107 -19.28 -3.37 7.41
C LYS A 107 -19.29 -3.39 5.88
N THR A 108 -19.44 -4.57 5.30
CA THR A 108 -19.65 -4.75 3.87
C THR A 108 -21.11 -5.16 3.67
N GLU A 109 -22.02 -4.20 3.46
CA GLU A 109 -23.33 -4.49 2.85
C GLU A 109 -23.17 -4.69 1.34
N TRP A 110 -22.16 -5.47 0.93
CA TRP A 110 -21.69 -5.58 -0.44
C TRP A 110 -21.72 -7.04 -0.88
N GLU A 111 -22.09 -7.25 -2.13
CA GLU A 111 -22.05 -8.55 -2.80
C GLU A 111 -20.91 -8.55 -3.80
N VAL A 112 -20.14 -9.64 -3.86
CA VAL A 112 -19.17 -9.87 -4.93
C VAL A 112 -19.67 -11.06 -5.74
N GLY A 113 -19.97 -10.83 -7.02
CA GLY A 113 -20.56 -11.87 -7.88
C GLY A 113 -21.93 -12.36 -7.41
N GLY A 114 -22.69 -11.54 -6.68
CA GLY A 114 -24.00 -11.91 -6.11
C GLY A 114 -23.92 -12.73 -4.83
N VAL A 115 -22.73 -12.89 -4.25
CA VAL A 115 -22.54 -13.57 -2.95
C VAL A 115 -22.43 -12.49 -1.86
N PRO A 116 -23.39 -12.41 -0.92
CA PRO A 116 -23.30 -11.52 0.24
C PRO A 116 -22.12 -11.91 1.11
N MET A 117 -21.37 -10.91 1.59
CA MET A 117 -20.21 -11.16 2.44
C MET A 117 -20.04 -10.11 3.52
N LYS A 118 -19.35 -10.50 4.59
CA LYS A 118 -18.89 -9.66 5.69
C LYS A 118 -17.37 -9.62 5.70
N GLY A 119 -16.80 -8.45 5.97
CA GLY A 119 -15.36 -8.27 6.16
C GLY A 119 -14.95 -8.32 7.63
N TYR A 120 -13.74 -8.79 7.90
CA TYR A 120 -13.04 -8.58 9.17
C TYR A 120 -11.60 -8.13 8.93
N ALA A 121 -11.08 -7.30 9.83
CA ALA A 121 -9.68 -6.89 9.82
C ALA A 121 -9.08 -6.97 11.24
N PRO A 122 -7.80 -7.36 11.38
CA PRO A 122 -7.12 -7.33 12.66
C PRO A 122 -6.77 -5.89 13.08
N GLN A 123 -6.64 -5.69 14.38
CA GLN A 123 -6.16 -4.43 14.94
C GLN A 123 -4.64 -4.38 14.95
N ASP A 124 -4.10 -3.16 14.90
CA ASP A 124 -2.66 -2.89 15.08
C ASP A 124 -1.81 -3.78 14.16
N THR A 125 -0.76 -4.43 14.68
CA THR A 125 0.15 -5.30 13.95
C THR A 125 -0.28 -6.77 13.90
N VAL A 126 -1.44 -7.13 14.48
CA VAL A 126 -1.91 -8.52 14.57
C VAL A 126 -2.11 -9.12 13.17
N ARG A 127 -1.72 -10.38 12.97
CA ARG A 127 -1.85 -11.06 11.68
C ARG A 127 -2.74 -12.29 11.77
N ILE A 128 -3.53 -12.53 10.73
CA ILE A 128 -4.25 -13.80 10.57
C ILE A 128 -3.26 -14.83 10.01
N LYS A 129 -3.27 -16.04 10.57
CA LYS A 129 -2.44 -17.15 10.11
C LYS A 129 -2.98 -17.67 8.78
N VAL A 130 -2.17 -17.54 7.73
CA VAL A 130 -2.39 -18.16 6.42
C VAL A 130 -1.15 -18.96 6.03
N GLN A 131 -1.36 -20.03 5.27
CA GLN A 131 -0.29 -20.92 4.83
C GLN A 131 0.52 -20.25 3.70
N GLY A 132 1.85 -20.32 3.80
CA GLY A 132 2.76 -19.80 2.77
C GLY A 132 2.90 -18.28 2.73
N GLY A 133 3.74 -17.78 1.84
CA GLY A 133 4.02 -16.35 1.67
C GLY A 133 4.93 -15.76 2.76
N GLY A 134 5.34 -14.51 2.54
CA GLY A 134 6.04 -13.71 3.55
C GLY A 134 5.17 -13.48 4.79
N GLU A 135 5.81 -13.35 5.95
CA GLU A 135 5.10 -12.93 7.17
C GLU A 135 5.44 -11.51 7.56
N ASN A 136 6.63 -11.01 7.24
CA ASN A 136 7.15 -9.73 7.73
C ASN A 136 6.55 -8.54 6.99
N TYR A 137 6.26 -8.68 5.70
CA TYR A 137 5.53 -7.72 4.88
C TYR A 137 4.05 -8.12 4.79
N VAL A 138 3.15 -7.18 5.10
CA VAL A 138 1.70 -7.41 4.97
C VAL A 138 0.97 -6.13 4.60
N HIS A 139 -0.14 -6.28 3.89
CA HIS A 139 -1.04 -5.20 3.50
C HIS A 139 -2.49 -5.72 3.42
N GLY A 140 -3.44 -4.83 3.10
CA GLY A 140 -4.86 -5.14 2.93
C GLY A 140 -5.71 -4.98 4.20
N GLY A 141 -5.12 -4.52 5.30
CA GLY A 141 -5.80 -4.22 6.55
C GLY A 141 -6.26 -2.77 6.67
N ILE A 142 -6.60 -2.40 7.90
CA ILE A 142 -7.18 -1.10 8.24
C ILE A 142 -6.24 -0.20 9.06
N SER A 143 -4.93 -0.51 9.11
CA SER A 143 -4.00 0.41 9.76
C SER A 143 -3.89 1.70 8.95
N LEU A 144 -3.51 2.80 9.60
CA LEU A 144 -3.29 4.07 8.90
C LEU A 144 -2.17 3.95 7.86
N GLN A 145 -1.15 3.15 8.14
CA GLN A 145 -0.06 2.88 7.21
C GLN A 145 -0.54 2.14 5.95
N GLU A 146 -1.57 1.29 6.07
CA GLU A 146 -2.18 0.59 4.94
C GLU A 146 -3.19 1.47 4.19
N MET A 147 -3.97 2.31 4.87
CA MET A 147 -5.07 3.07 4.25
C MET A 147 -4.73 4.50 3.82
N VAL A 148 -3.78 5.16 4.50
CA VAL A 148 -3.45 6.58 4.26
C VAL A 148 -2.33 6.66 3.22
N VAL A 149 -2.73 6.64 1.96
CA VAL A 149 -1.84 6.72 0.80
C VAL A 149 -1.77 8.15 0.24
N PRO A 150 -0.58 8.63 -0.17
CA PRO A 150 -0.46 9.96 -0.76
C PRO A 150 -0.99 9.99 -2.20
N VAL A 151 -1.50 11.14 -2.61
CA VAL A 151 -1.69 11.49 -4.02
C VAL A 151 -0.72 12.60 -4.37
N ILE A 152 0.32 12.26 -5.11
CA ILE A 152 1.31 13.21 -5.61
C ILE A 152 0.80 13.77 -6.93
N VAL A 153 0.65 15.09 -6.97
CA VAL A 153 0.28 15.81 -8.19
C VAL A 153 1.53 16.46 -8.76
N TYR A 154 1.93 16.03 -9.96
CA TYR A 154 3.02 16.63 -10.70
C TYR A 154 2.47 17.34 -11.93
N LYS A 155 2.90 18.60 -12.11
CA LYS A 155 2.62 19.39 -13.31
C LYS A 155 3.92 19.63 -14.05
N GLY A 156 4.04 19.08 -15.25
CA GLY A 156 5.17 19.32 -16.15
C GLY A 156 5.19 20.79 -16.58
N MET A 157 5.96 21.61 -15.87
CA MET A 157 6.17 23.01 -16.21
C MET A 157 7.42 23.14 -17.07
N ARG A 158 7.27 23.70 -18.28
CA ARG A 158 8.41 24.11 -19.12
C ARG A 158 8.75 25.57 -18.86
N SER A 159 9.98 25.98 -19.14
CA SER A 159 10.48 27.35 -18.92
C SER A 159 9.65 28.45 -19.59
N GLY A 160 8.85 28.13 -20.61
CA GLY A 160 7.95 29.07 -21.29
C GLY A 160 6.58 29.28 -20.62
N TYR A 161 6.25 28.58 -19.53
CA TYR A 161 4.96 28.74 -18.85
C TYR A 161 4.96 29.95 -17.90
N LYS A 162 3.90 30.76 -17.93
CA LYS A 162 3.74 31.99 -17.10
C LYS A 162 3.85 31.79 -15.58
N GLN A 163 3.83 30.55 -15.09
CA GLN A 163 3.92 30.19 -13.67
C GLN A 163 5.18 29.39 -13.35
N TYR A 164 6.11 29.25 -14.31
CA TYR A 164 7.37 28.58 -14.08
C TYR A 164 8.20 29.37 -13.07
N VAL A 165 8.51 28.74 -11.94
CA VAL A 165 9.50 29.22 -10.98
C VAL A 165 10.58 28.16 -10.92
N GLU A 166 11.82 28.54 -11.24
CA GLU A 166 12.97 27.66 -11.09
C GLU A 166 13.22 27.46 -9.59
N VAL A 167 12.98 26.25 -9.08
CA VAL A 167 13.30 25.90 -7.70
C VAL A 167 14.66 25.22 -7.69
N GLN A 168 15.72 25.96 -7.33
CA GLN A 168 17.01 25.35 -7.01
C GLN A 168 16.98 24.82 -5.56
N ASN A 169 17.29 23.53 -5.39
CA ASN A 169 17.28 22.77 -4.14
C ASN A 169 15.90 22.63 -3.46
N PRO A 170 15.09 21.62 -3.83
CA PRO A 170 14.05 21.13 -2.95
C PRO A 170 14.75 20.42 -1.79
N GLY A 171 14.92 21.13 -0.67
CA GLY A 171 15.71 20.68 0.48
C GLY A 171 15.41 19.23 0.87
N ARG A 172 16.45 18.40 0.92
CA ARG A 172 16.44 17.15 1.69
C ARG A 172 16.05 17.52 3.12
N ILE A 173 14.89 17.05 3.58
CA ILE A 173 14.54 17.12 4.99
C ILE A 173 15.45 16.12 5.71
N HIS A 174 16.59 16.60 6.23
CA HIS A 174 17.39 15.83 7.17
C HIS A 174 16.65 15.79 8.51
N PRO A 175 16.42 14.61 9.11
CA PRO A 175 15.91 14.52 10.47
C PRO A 175 17.08 14.80 11.44
N GLN A 176 17.45 16.06 11.60
CA GLN A 176 18.32 16.52 12.67
C GLN A 176 17.64 17.70 13.36
N GLY A 177 16.89 17.40 14.43
CA GLY A 177 16.23 18.45 15.22
C GLY A 177 15.33 17.98 16.37
N LEU A 178 15.32 16.71 16.76
CA LEU A 178 14.50 16.21 17.88
C LEU A 178 15.31 15.68 19.07
N TYR A 179 16.55 16.12 19.23
CA TYR A 179 17.28 15.97 20.49
C TYR A 179 18.04 17.25 20.81
N ASP A 180 17.35 18.19 21.48
CA ASP A 180 17.97 19.17 22.37
C ASP A 180 17.09 19.35 23.61
N GLY A 181 17.63 18.90 24.74
CA GLY A 181 17.49 19.46 26.08
C GLY A 181 16.12 19.94 26.56
N ARG A 182 15.41 19.04 27.28
CA ARG A 182 15.07 19.23 28.70
C ARG A 182 14.56 17.94 29.33
#